data_AF-A0A6S6U9J3-F1
#
_entry.id   AF-A0A6S6U9J3-F1
#
_cell.length_a   1.000
_cell.length_b   1.000
_cell.length_c   1.000
_cell.angle_alpha   90.00
_cell.angle_beta   90.00
_cell.angle_gamma   90.00
#
_symmetry.space_group_name_H-M   'P 1'
#
loop_
_entity.id
_entity.type
_entity.pdbx_description
1 polymer ?
#
loop_
_entity_poly.entity_id
_entity_poly.type
_entity_poly.pdbx_seq_one_letter_code
_entity_poly.pdbx_strand_id
1 'polypeptide(L)' 'MRHYRLKKCWSQIELGMTLQEAERIMKFQFNLDSENKKGRIVYSNHEKDYLPFYIVIDKMTDKIIRKREIQALDELY' A
#
# COMPACT_ATOMS: atom_id res chain seq x y z
N MET A 1 19.96 1.78 2.27
CA MET A 1 19.64 1.93 0.82
C MET A 1 18.28 1.37 0.40
N ARG A 2 17.83 0.21 0.91
CA ARG A 2 16.56 -0.43 0.50
C ARG A 2 15.30 0.37 0.87
N HIS A 3 15.28 0.96 2.07
CA HIS A 3 14.16 1.80 2.56
C HIS A 3 13.93 3.06 1.73
N TYR A 4 15.00 3.80 1.37
CA TYR A 4 14.89 5.01 0.55
C TYR A 4 14.25 4.74 -0.82
N ARG A 5 14.63 3.63 -1.46
CA ARG A 5 14.05 3.23 -2.75
C ARG A 5 12.56 2.91 -2.64
N LEU A 6 12.16 2.22 -1.58
CA LEU A 6 10.75 1.89 -1.33
C LEU A 6 9.92 3.14 -1.05
N LYS A 7 10.41 4.06 -0.21
CA LYS A 7 9.74 5.36 0.02
C LYS A 7 9.60 6.17 -1.26
N LYS A 8 10.62 6.17 -2.12
CA LYS A 8 10.56 6.84 -3.43
C LYS A 8 9.51 6.21 -4.35
N CYS A 9 9.46 4.89 -4.47
CA CYS A 9 8.39 4.20 -5.21
C CYS A 9 7.01 4.51 -4.60
N TRP A 10 6.88 4.47 -3.28
CA TRP A 10 5.64 4.76 -2.57
C TRP A 10 5.12 6.18 -2.82
N SER A 11 6.02 7.17 -2.95
CA SER A 11 5.66 8.55 -3.29
C SER A 11 5.06 8.70 -4.70
N GLN A 12 5.36 7.77 -5.62
CA GLN A 12 4.84 7.78 -6.99
C GLN A 12 3.43 7.18 -7.12
N ILE A 13 2.93 6.49 -6.09
CA ILE A 13 1.57 5.96 -6.08
C ILE A 13 0.60 7.09 -5.75
N GLU A 14 -0.41 7.31 -6.60
CA GLU A 14 -1.41 8.35 -6.41
C GLU A 14 -2.80 7.77 -6.16
N LEU A 15 -3.71 8.59 -5.61
CA LEU A 15 -5.12 8.24 -5.54
C LEU A 15 -5.70 8.18 -6.96
N GLY A 16 -6.64 7.27 -7.20
CA GLY A 16 -7.19 7.04 -8.55
C GLY A 16 -6.41 6.04 -9.41
N MET A 17 -5.23 5.60 -8.98
CA MET A 17 -4.52 4.47 -9.59
C MET A 17 -5.20 3.14 -9.25
N THR A 18 -4.93 2.08 -10.00
CA THR A 18 -5.36 0.71 -9.67
C THR A 18 -4.33 -0.01 -8.79
N LEU A 19 -4.72 -1.17 -8.23
CA LEU A 19 -3.77 -2.02 -7.51
C LEU A 19 -2.57 -2.40 -8.38
N GLN A 20 -2.85 -2.79 -9.63
CA GLN A 20 -1.83 -3.29 -10.55
C GLN A 20 -0.81 -2.21 -10.92
N GLU A 21 -1.24 -0.95 -11.04
CA GLU A 21 -0.33 0.19 -11.25
C GLU A 21 0.59 0.40 -10.04
N ALA A 22 0.03 0.34 -8.82
CA ALA A 22 0.81 0.41 -7.59
C ALA A 22 1.82 -0.73 -7.45
N GLU A 23 1.42 -1.97 -7.75
CA GLU A 23 2.30 -3.15 -7.74
C GLU A 23 3.45 -3.03 -8.74
N ARG A 24 3.17 -2.49 -9.94
CA ARG A 24 4.20 -2.23 -10.96
C ARG A 24 5.23 -1.21 -10.49
N ILE A 25 4.80 -0.15 -9.80
CA ILE A 25 5.68 0.88 -9.21
C ILE A 25 6.53 0.29 -8.08
N MET A 26 5.90 -0.48 -7.17
CA MET A 26 6.55 -1.04 -5.99
C MET A 26 7.43 -2.26 -6.30
N LYS A 27 7.20 -2.93 -7.43
CA LYS A 27 7.84 -4.18 -7.84
C LYS A 27 7.60 -5.33 -6.85
N PHE A 28 6.44 -5.34 -6.21
CA PHE A 28 5.94 -6.44 -5.39
C PHE A 28 4.42 -6.45 -5.43
N GLN A 29 3.83 -7.58 -5.03
CA GLN A 29 2.39 -7.74 -4.91
C GLN A 29 1.91 -7.37 -3.51
N PHE A 30 0.72 -6.77 -3.44
CA PHE A 30 0.03 -6.60 -2.16
C PHE A 30 -0.92 -7.78 -1.95
N ASN A 31 -1.01 -8.23 -0.71
CA ASN A 31 -1.94 -9.27 -0.31
C ASN A 31 -3.24 -8.63 0.17
N LEU A 32 -4.35 -9.28 -0.12
CA LEU A 32 -5.64 -8.91 0.44
C LEU A 32 -5.60 -9.10 1.96
N ASP A 33 -5.90 -8.04 2.70
CA ASP A 33 -5.90 -8.03 4.16
C ASP A 33 -7.34 -8.07 4.71
N SER A 34 -8.21 -7.19 4.23
CA SER A 34 -9.61 -7.14 4.64
C SER A 34 -10.53 -6.51 3.61
N GLU A 35 -11.82 -6.83 3.66
CA GLU A 35 -12.87 -6.17 2.88
C GLU A 35 -14.02 -5.79 3.82
N ASN A 36 -14.57 -4.59 3.65
CA ASN A 36 -15.74 -4.16 4.42
C ASN A 36 -17.04 -4.16 3.60
N LYS A 37 -18.17 -4.14 4.31
CA LYS A 37 -19.53 -4.11 3.70
C LYS A 37 -19.82 -2.86 2.84
N LYS A 38 -18.96 -1.84 2.87
CA LYS A 38 -19.06 -0.63 2.05
C LYS A 38 -18.27 -0.76 0.74
N GLY A 39 -17.78 -1.95 0.40
CA GLY A 39 -17.01 -2.19 -0.81
C GLY A 39 -15.61 -1.59 -0.76
N ARG A 40 -15.03 -1.38 0.41
CA ARG A 40 -13.61 -0.99 0.53
C ARG A 40 -12.78 -2.21 0.83
N ILE A 41 -11.71 -2.37 0.05
CA ILE A 41 -10.79 -3.49 0.12
C ILE A 41 -9.43 -2.96 0.57
N VAL A 42 -8.85 -3.56 1.60
CA VAL A 42 -7.54 -3.23 2.14
C VAL A 42 -6.54 -4.24 1.62
N TYR A 43 -5.47 -3.74 1.02
CA TYR A 43 -4.33 -4.50 0.56
C TYR A 43 -3.09 -4.06 1.34
N SER A 44 -2.27 -5.02 1.75
CA SER A 44 -1.08 -4.77 2.54
C SER A 44 0.10 -5.63 2.07
N ASN A 45 1.32 -5.19 2.39
CA ASN A 45 2.51 -6.02 2.25
C ASN A 45 3.13 -6.21 3.63
N HIS A 46 2.97 -7.42 4.20
CA HIS A 46 3.51 -7.80 5.50
C HIS A 46 4.77 -8.68 5.42
N GLU A 47 5.22 -9.07 4.22
CA GLU A 47 6.36 -10.00 4.07
C GLU A 47 7.70 -9.46 4.58
N LYS A 48 7.76 -8.18 4.97
CA LYS A 48 8.97 -7.56 5.52
C LYS A 48 8.58 -6.68 6.70
N ASP A 49 8.85 -7.17 7.91
CA ASP A 49 8.55 -6.60 9.23
C ASP A 49 9.04 -5.15 9.49
N TYR A 50 9.56 -4.46 8.48
CA TYR A 50 10.24 -3.18 8.63
C TYR A 50 9.53 -1.99 7.96
N LEU A 51 8.43 -2.17 7.22
CA LEU A 51 7.60 -1.08 6.66
C LEU A 51 6.30 -1.62 6.05
N PRO A 52 5.21 -1.74 6.81
CA PRO A 52 3.96 -2.22 6.23
C PRO A 52 3.27 -1.07 5.47
N PHE A 53 3.15 -1.25 4.16
CA PHE A 53 2.43 -0.38 3.24
C PHE A 53 0.99 -0.86 3.11
N TYR A 54 0.03 0.06 3.18
CA TYR A 54 -1.39 -0.24 3.05
C TYR A 54 -2.03 0.61 1.97
N ILE A 55 -2.83 -0.03 1.13
CA ILE A 55 -3.62 0.60 0.10
C ILE A 55 -5.08 0.22 0.35
N VAL A 56 -5.98 1.20 0.26
CA VAL A 56 -7.42 0.98 0.29
C VAL A 56 -7.97 1.25 -1.09
N ILE A 57 -8.67 0.26 -1.63
CA ILE A 57 -9.31 0.28 -2.93
C ILE A 57 -10.82 0.34 -2.75
N ASP A 58 -11.46 1.17 -3.56
CA ASP A 58 -12.91 1.15 -3.72
C ASP A 58 -13.28 0.12 -4.78
N LYS A 59 -14.06 -0.89 -4.39
CA LYS A 59 -14.45 -2.03 -5.23
C LYS A 59 -15.30 -1.63 -6.45
N MET A 60 -16.05 -0.53 -6.35
CA MET A 60 -16.92 -0.08 -7.45
C MET A 60 -16.11 0.56 -8.57
N THR A 61 -15.03 1.26 -8.21
CA THR A 61 -14.18 2.00 -9.15
C THR A 61 -12.86 1.29 -9.46
N ASP A 62 -12.52 0.26 -8.69
CA ASP A 62 -11.21 -0.41 -8.68
C ASP A 62 -10.03 0.55 -8.51
N LYS A 63 -10.26 1.65 -7.79
CA LYS A 63 -9.28 2.72 -7.60
C LYS A 63 -8.82 2.85 -6.16
N ILE A 64 -7.56 3.24 -6.01
CA ILE A 64 -6.96 3.62 -4.74
C ILE A 64 -7.65 4.89 -4.23
N ILE A 65 -8.31 4.77 -3.09
CA ILE A 65 -8.94 5.88 -2.38
C ILE A 65 -8.14 6.30 -1.14
N ARG A 66 -7.18 5.46 -0.71
CA ARG A 66 -6.29 5.77 0.41
C ARG A 66 -4.99 4.98 0.29
N LYS A 67 -3.89 5.58 0.72
CA LYS A 67 -2.62 4.90 0.95
C LYS A 67 -2.05 5.31 2.31
N ARG A 68 -1.43 4.38 3.04
CA ARG A 68 -0.71 4.64 4.30
C ARG A 68 0.61 3.89 4.34
N GLU A 69 1.65 4.60 4.77
CA GLU A 69 2.91 4.03 5.23
C GLU A 69 2.83 3.98 6.75
N ILE A 70 2.96 2.80 7.37
CA ILE A 70 3.20 2.75 8.80
C ILE A 70 4.70 3.03 8.98
N GLN A 71 5.02 4.14 9.65
CA GLN A 71 6.38 4.36 10.14
C GLN A 71 6.73 3.17 11.03
N ALA A 72 7.82 2.49 10.70
CA ALA A 72 8.35 1.44 11.56
C ALA A 72 8.52 2.01 12.98
N LEU A 73 8.19 1.19 13.97
CA LEU A 73 8.29 1.50 15.40
C LEU A 73 9.70 1.95 15.86
N ASP A 74 10.71 1.95 14.99
CA ASP A 74 12.05 2.47 15.24
C ASP A 74 12.10 3.99 15.51
N GLU A 75 11.02 4.74 15.32
CA GLU A 75 10.92 6.16 15.75
C GLU A 75 10.30 6.33 17.16
N LEU A 76 9.97 5.24 17.87
CA LEU A 76 9.37 5.26 19.22
C LEU A 76 10.30 4.79 20.35
N TYR A 77 11.60 4.55 20.09
CA TYR A 77 12.60 4.17 21.10
C TYR A 77 13.89 4.99 20.97
#